data_AF-A0A8H7I522-F1
#
_entry.id   AF-A0A8H7I522-F1
#
_cell.length_a   1.000
_cell.length_b   1.000
_cell.length_c   1.000
_cell.angle_alpha   90.00
_cell.angle_beta   90.00
_cell.angle_gamma   90.00
#
_symmetry.space_group_name_H-M   'P 1'
#
loop_
_entity.id
_entity.type
_entity.pdbx_description
1 polymer ?
#
loop_
_entity_poly.entity_id
_entity_poly.type
_entity_poly.pdbx_seq_one_letter_code
_entity_poly.pdbx_strand_id
1 'polypeptide(L)'
;MQARTFNRRHARWRVFLSDFNFEIHYRPGKQSGKPDALSRRSDYVDIPPEPEVMLPAEVFANTSEEELEIVTEVRSKLREDPSLEPIIQFLTEDADNAPPSIQKAYRDYDWEEDLLWYRGKLVVPIRNPQGTDIKGIP
;
A
#
# COMPACT_ATOMS: atom_id res chain seq x y z
N MET A 1 2.55 19.89 29.06
CA MET A 1 1.38 19.79 28.16
C MET A 1 1.78 18.91 26.98
N GLN A 2 1.14 17.77 26.76
CA GLN A 2 1.44 16.92 25.59
C GLN A 2 0.69 17.45 24.36
N ALA A 3 1.40 17.62 23.24
CA ALA A 3 0.79 17.91 21.96
C ALA A 3 0.05 16.66 21.46
N ARG A 4 -1.27 16.75 21.27
CA ARG A 4 -2.04 15.69 20.64
C ARG A 4 -1.75 15.67 19.15
N THR A 5 -1.45 14.50 18.60
CA THR A 5 -1.25 14.31 17.16
C THR A 5 -2.58 14.46 16.41
N PHE A 6 -2.55 15.18 15.28
CA PHE A 6 -3.73 15.34 14.43
C PHE A 6 -4.01 14.06 13.66
N ASN A 7 -5.25 13.58 13.68
CA ASN A 7 -5.69 12.53 12.76
C ASN A 7 -5.74 13.08 11.32
N ARG A 8 -5.81 12.18 10.33
CA ARG A 8 -5.83 12.55 8.90
C ARG A 8 -6.94 13.55 8.56
N ARG A 9 -8.11 13.43 9.20
CA ARG A 9 -9.25 14.35 9.02
C ARG A 9 -8.91 15.75 9.54
N HIS A 10 -8.36 15.86 10.75
CA HIS A 10 -7.95 17.14 11.33
C HIS A 10 -6.85 17.81 10.51
N ALA A 11 -5.88 17.05 9.99
CA ALA A 11 -4.84 17.61 9.13
C ALA A 11 -5.44 18.22 7.86
N ARG A 12 -6.32 17.49 7.16
CA ARG A 12 -7.00 18.00 5.96
C ARG A 12 -7.82 19.26 6.25
N TRP A 13 -8.62 19.25 7.31
CA TRP A 13 -9.40 20.43 7.70
C TRP A 13 -8.53 21.58 8.17
N ARG A 14 -7.38 21.32 8.82
CA ARG A 14 -6.45 22.36 9.24
C ARG A 14 -5.86 23.11 8.05
N VAL A 15 -5.53 22.41 6.95
CA VAL A 15 -5.07 23.06 5.72
C VAL A 15 -6.18 23.92 5.12
N PHE A 16 -7.40 23.39 5.01
CA PHE A 16 -8.51 24.18 4.46
C PHE A 16 -8.86 25.41 5.31
N LEU A 17 -8.84 25.26 6.64
CA LEU A 17 -9.25 26.31 7.56
C LEU A 17 -8.14 27.35 7.84
N SER A 18 -6.89 27.14 7.39
CA SER A 18 -5.79 28.07 7.68
C SER A 18 -5.99 29.46 7.10
N ASP A 19 -6.82 29.56 6.06
CA ASP A 19 -7.07 30.81 5.34
C ASP A 19 -8.12 31.69 6.04
N PHE A 20 -8.73 31.18 7.11
CA PHE A 20 -9.78 31.85 7.85
C PHE A 20 -9.30 32.21 9.26
N ASN A 21 -9.71 33.38 9.75
CA ASN A 21 -9.54 33.72 11.16
C ASN A 21 -10.79 33.28 11.93
N PHE A 22 -10.71 32.17 12.67
CA PHE A 22 -11.84 31.58 13.38
C PHE A 22 -11.43 31.07 14.77
N GLU A 23 -12.43 30.90 15.63
CA GLU A 23 -12.28 30.30 16.95
C GLU A 23 -13.33 29.19 17.13
N ILE A 24 -12.92 28.06 17.70
CA ILE A 24 -13.82 26.91 17.92
C ILE A 24 -14.40 26.98 19.33
N HIS A 25 -15.70 27.22 19.41
CA HIS A 25 -16.47 27.20 20.66
C HIS A 25 -17.42 26.01 20.70
N TYR A 26 -17.40 25.24 21.80
CA TYR A 26 -18.36 24.15 21.99
C TYR A 26 -19.76 24.72 22.27
N ARG A 27 -20.77 24.23 21.53
CA ARG A 27 -22.18 24.53 21.79
C ARG A 27 -22.95 23.26 22.14
N PRO A 28 -23.66 23.22 23.28
CA PRO A 28 -24.53 22.10 23.63
C PRO A 28 -25.64 21.91 22.59
N GLY A 29 -26.03 20.66 22.31
CA GLY A 29 -27.00 20.31 21.26
C GLY A 29 -28.36 21.04 21.37
N LYS A 30 -28.84 21.35 22.58
CA LYS A 30 -30.09 22.12 22.79
C LYS A 30 -30.04 23.53 22.18
N GLN A 31 -28.85 24.11 22.02
CA GLN A 31 -28.63 25.42 21.39
C GLN A 31 -28.33 25.30 19.88
N SER A 32 -28.30 24.08 19.34
CA SER A 32 -27.93 23.76 17.96
C SER A 32 -29.15 23.58 17.04
N GLY A 33 -30.35 24.03 17.45
CA GLY A 33 -31.59 23.73 16.71
C GLY A 33 -31.62 24.25 15.27
N LYS A 34 -31.09 25.45 15.00
CA LYS A 34 -31.01 26.00 13.64
C LYS A 34 -30.08 25.22 12.72
N PRO A 35 -28.79 25.03 13.06
CA PRO A 35 -27.89 24.22 12.22
C PRO A 35 -28.33 22.75 12.14
N ASP A 36 -28.93 22.18 13.20
CA ASP A 36 -29.51 20.82 13.16
C ASP A 36 -30.68 20.71 12.17
N ALA A 37 -31.56 21.72 12.10
CA ALA A 37 -32.62 21.75 11.10
C ALA A 37 -32.08 21.85 9.67
N LEU A 38 -30.97 22.55 9.46
CA LEU A 38 -30.32 22.68 8.15
C LEU A 38 -29.48 21.46 7.73
N SER A 39 -28.94 20.70 8.69
CA SER A 39 -28.20 19.47 8.40
C SER A 39 -29.14 18.29 8.08
N ARG A 40 -30.41 18.38 8.49
CA ARG A 40 -31.43 17.40 8.14
C ARG A 40 -31.82 17.54 6.68
N ARG A 41 -31.63 16.46 5.92
CA ARG A 41 -32.13 16.32 4.56
C ARG A 41 -33.43 15.52 4.60
N SER A 42 -34.57 16.20 4.53
CA SER A 42 -35.88 15.52 4.48
C SER A 42 -36.11 14.75 3.18
N ASP A 43 -35.35 15.10 2.15
CA ASP A 43 -35.29 14.49 0.82
C ASP A 43 -34.32 13.30 0.75
N TYR A 44 -33.60 12.99 1.83
CA TYR A 44 -32.62 11.90 1.84
C TYR A 44 -33.33 10.55 1.77
N VAL A 45 -33.26 9.93 0.59
CA VAL A 45 -33.64 8.53 0.39
C VAL A 45 -32.39 7.68 0.59
N ASP A 46 -32.50 6.56 1.31
CA ASP A 46 -31.42 5.58 1.52
C ASP A 46 -31.07 4.82 0.23
N ILE A 47 -30.78 5.55 -0.84
CA ILE A 47 -30.28 5.01 -2.10
C ILE A 47 -28.75 5.17 -2.05
N PRO A 48 -27.99 4.07 -2.03
CA PRO A 48 -26.54 4.16 -2.17
C PRO A 48 -26.21 4.93 -3.45
N PRO A 49 -25.33 5.95 -3.39
CA PRO A 49 -24.90 6.63 -4.60
C PRO A 49 -24.28 5.60 -5.55
N GLU A 50 -24.49 5.79 -6.86
CA GLU A 50 -23.73 5.04 -7.84
C GLU A 50 -22.23 5.25 -7.58
N PRO A 51 -21.40 4.20 -7.77
CA PRO A 51 -19.97 4.29 -7.50
C PRO A 51 -19.35 5.37 -8.39
N GLU A 52 -19.08 6.53 -7.80
CA GLU A 52 -18.39 7.63 -8.45
C GLU A 52 -16.90 7.27 -8.53
N VAL A 53 -16.44 6.95 -9.74
CA VAL A 53 -15.02 6.71 -10.01
C VAL A 53 -14.31 8.06 -10.17
N MET A 54 -13.32 8.32 -9.32
CA MET A 54 -12.58 9.60 -9.35
C MET A 54 -11.76 9.78 -10.63
N LEU A 55 -11.38 8.68 -11.26
CA LEU A 55 -10.63 8.65 -12.52
C LEU A 55 -11.32 7.70 -13.50
N PRO A 56 -11.49 8.11 -14.77
CA PRO A 56 -11.95 7.22 -15.84
C PRO A 56 -10.99 6.05 -16.03
N ALA A 57 -11.51 4.88 -16.42
CA ALA A 57 -10.69 3.70 -16.67
C ALA A 57 -9.65 3.93 -17.78
N GLU A 58 -9.96 4.82 -18.71
CA GLU A 58 -9.11 5.22 -19.84
C GLU A 58 -7.82 5.91 -19.39
N VAL A 59 -7.79 6.52 -18.20
CA VAL A 59 -6.56 7.11 -17.64
C VAL A 59 -5.54 6.03 -17.28
N PHE A 60 -5.99 4.79 -17.04
CA PHE A 60 -5.12 3.65 -16.76
C PHE A 60 -4.69 2.87 -18.03
N ALA A 61 -5.06 3.33 -19.24
CA ALA A 61 -4.79 2.61 -20.49
C ALA A 61 -3.32 2.64 -20.93
N ASN A 62 -2.48 3.51 -20.35
CA ASN A 62 -1.07 3.66 -20.74
C ASN A 62 -0.11 2.75 -19.96
N THR A 63 -0.61 1.86 -19.11
CA THR A 63 0.23 1.11 -18.15
C THR A 63 1.08 0.00 -18.80
N SER A 64 0.82 -0.39 -20.06
CA SER A 64 1.47 -1.57 -20.66
C SER A 64 2.95 -1.40 -21.00
N GLU A 65 3.39 -0.20 -21.40
CA GLU A 65 4.81 0.05 -21.73
C GLU A 65 5.64 0.18 -20.44
N GLU A 66 5.10 0.87 -19.45
CA GLU A 66 5.72 1.06 -18.13
C GLU A 66 5.79 -0.26 -17.34
N GLU A 67 4.80 -1.14 -17.46
CA GLU A 67 4.81 -2.47 -16.83
C GLU A 67 5.97 -3.34 -17.32
N LEU A 68 6.26 -3.32 -18.64
CA LEU A 68 7.39 -4.07 -19.19
C LEU A 68 8.72 -3.52 -18.67
N GLU A 69 8.89 -2.20 -18.62
CA GLU A 69 10.11 -1.58 -18.09
C GLU A 69 10.32 -1.93 -16.61
N ILE A 70 9.28 -1.82 -15.78
CA ILE A 70 9.34 -2.17 -14.35
C ILE A 70 9.70 -3.65 -14.16
N VAL A 71 9.08 -4.57 -14.91
CA VAL A 71 9.37 -6.00 -14.80
C VAL A 71 10.81 -6.30 -15.23
N THR A 72 11.31 -5.64 -16.28
CA THR A 72 12.71 -5.80 -16.70
C THR A 72 13.70 -5.29 -15.65
N GLU A 73 13.42 -4.16 -15.01
CA GLU A 73 14.25 -3.60 -13.93
C GLU A 73 14.23 -4.53 -12.70
N VAL A 74 13.06 -5.02 -12.29
CA VAL A 74 12.92 -5.97 -11.18
C VAL A 74 13.73 -7.25 -11.47
N ARG A 75 13.62 -7.81 -12.67
CA ARG A 75 14.40 -8.98 -13.09
C ARG A 75 15.91 -8.74 -12.98
N SER A 76 16.38 -7.58 -13.45
CA SER A 76 17.81 -7.22 -13.36
C SER A 76 18.25 -7.13 -11.89
N LYS A 77 17.45 -6.48 -11.04
CA LYS A 77 17.77 -6.29 -9.63
C LYS A 77 17.75 -7.58 -8.82
N LEU A 78 16.84 -8.51 -9.15
CA LEU A 78 16.79 -9.83 -8.51
C LEU A 78 18.07 -10.63 -8.79
N ARG A 79 18.62 -10.58 -10.01
CA ARG A 79 19.87 -11.26 -10.37
C ARG A 79 21.11 -10.62 -9.77
N GLU A 80 21.07 -9.31 -9.51
CA GLU A 80 22.20 -8.59 -8.91
C GLU A 80 22.29 -8.75 -7.39
N ASP A 81 21.25 -9.27 -6.73
CA ASP A 81 21.16 -9.35 -5.27
C ASP A 81 21.77 -10.66 -4.74
N PRO A 82 22.98 -10.65 -4.13
CA PRO A 82 23.63 -11.86 -3.64
C PRO A 82 22.87 -12.52 -2.48
N SER A 83 21.97 -11.81 -1.80
CA SER A 83 21.17 -12.36 -0.70
C SER A 83 20.07 -13.32 -1.18
N LEU A 84 19.71 -13.24 -2.47
CA LEU A 84 18.67 -14.07 -3.08
C LEU A 84 19.23 -15.32 -3.78
N GLU A 85 20.53 -15.39 -4.00
CA GLU A 85 21.18 -16.58 -4.59
C GLU A 85 20.81 -17.90 -3.89
N PRO A 86 20.79 -17.99 -2.54
CA PRO A 86 20.47 -19.26 -1.87
C PRO A 86 19.04 -19.75 -2.15
N ILE A 87 18.08 -18.82 -2.28
CA ILE A 87 16.69 -19.19 -2.56
C ILE A 87 16.48 -19.51 -4.03
N ILE A 88 17.15 -18.78 -4.94
CA ILE A 88 17.10 -19.04 -6.38
C ILE A 88 17.72 -20.40 -6.68
N GLN A 89 18.90 -20.71 -6.11
CA GLN A 89 19.55 -22.01 -6.26
C GLN A 89 18.68 -23.15 -5.72
N PHE A 90 18.10 -22.97 -4.52
CA PHE A 90 17.19 -23.96 -3.95
C PHE A 90 15.98 -24.24 -4.85
N LEU A 91 15.38 -23.21 -5.44
CA LEU A 91 14.19 -23.35 -6.30
C LEU A 91 14.51 -23.91 -7.70
N THR A 92 15.77 -23.83 -8.16
CA THR A 92 16.16 -24.24 -9.52
C THR A 92 16.86 -25.61 -9.57
N GLU A 93 17.68 -25.96 -8.58
CA GLU A 93 18.54 -27.16 -8.64
C GLU A 93 18.26 -28.18 -7.53
N ASP A 94 17.90 -27.73 -6.32
CA ASP A 94 18.02 -28.54 -5.09
C ASP A 94 16.71 -28.77 -4.30
N ALA A 95 15.55 -28.41 -4.86
CA ALA A 95 14.27 -28.47 -4.14
C ALA A 95 13.98 -29.86 -3.52
N ASP A 96 14.32 -30.94 -4.24
CA ASP A 96 14.05 -32.32 -3.82
C ASP A 96 15.09 -32.89 -2.83
N ASN A 97 16.33 -32.39 -2.83
CA ASN A 97 17.44 -32.92 -2.01
C ASN A 97 17.73 -32.12 -0.74
N ALA A 98 17.07 -30.98 -0.55
CA ALA A 98 17.32 -30.08 0.56
C ALA A 98 16.81 -30.60 1.91
N PRO A 99 17.45 -30.22 3.03
CA PRO A 99 16.97 -30.53 4.37
C PRO A 99 15.52 -30.06 4.62
N PRO A 100 14.70 -30.80 5.40
CA PRO A 100 13.30 -30.45 5.67
C PRO A 100 13.09 -29.05 6.25
N SER A 101 14.09 -28.51 6.96
CA SER A 101 14.05 -27.14 7.50
C SER A 101 14.07 -26.08 6.41
N ILE A 102 14.87 -26.29 5.35
CA ILE A 102 15.02 -25.38 4.22
C ILE A 102 13.79 -25.48 3.30
N GLN A 103 13.33 -26.70 3.03
CA GLN A 103 12.08 -26.93 2.30
C GLN A 103 10.89 -26.24 2.95
N LYS A 104 10.81 -26.26 4.29
CA LYS A 104 9.76 -25.56 5.02
C LYS A 104 9.90 -24.04 4.96
N ALA A 105 11.13 -23.51 4.97
CA ALA A 105 11.40 -22.07 4.93
C ALA A 105 11.03 -21.46 3.57
N TYR A 106 11.32 -22.16 2.48
CA TYR A 106 11.12 -21.67 1.11
C TYR A 106 9.85 -22.15 0.42
N ARG A 107 9.00 -22.92 1.12
CA ARG A 107 7.74 -23.47 0.57
C ARG A 107 6.79 -22.43 -0.03
N ASP A 108 6.82 -21.21 0.49
CA ASP A 108 5.94 -20.12 0.07
C ASP A 108 6.53 -19.28 -1.09
N TYR A 109 7.71 -19.67 -1.59
CA TYR A 109 8.40 -18.99 -2.68
C TYR A 109 8.39 -19.84 -3.95
N ASP A 110 8.22 -19.15 -5.07
CA ASP A 110 8.23 -19.75 -6.40
C ASP A 110 9.17 -18.95 -7.30
N TRP A 111 9.85 -19.64 -8.22
CA TRP A 111 10.73 -19.02 -9.21
C TRP A 111 10.20 -19.30 -10.61
N GLU A 112 9.69 -18.27 -11.29
CA GLU A 112 9.06 -18.37 -12.60
C GLU A 112 9.48 -17.20 -13.49
N GLU A 113 9.83 -17.46 -14.74
CA GLU A 113 10.20 -16.42 -15.73
C GLU A 113 11.30 -15.44 -15.26
N ASP A 114 12.30 -15.95 -14.54
CA ASP A 114 13.36 -15.17 -13.89
C ASP A 114 12.85 -14.16 -12.84
N LEU A 115 11.68 -14.42 -12.24
CA LEU A 115 11.08 -13.61 -11.19
C LEU A 115 10.82 -14.46 -9.94
N LEU A 116 11.10 -13.86 -8.77
CA LEU A 116 10.82 -14.46 -7.48
C LEU A 116 9.42 -14.05 -7.01
N TRP A 117 8.62 -15.03 -6.63
CA TRP A 117 7.27 -14.85 -6.10
C TRP A 117 7.22 -15.30 -4.65
N TYR A 118 6.44 -14.60 -3.83
CA TYR A 118 6.11 -14.98 -2.45
C TYR A 118 4.59 -14.96 -2.27
N ARG A 119 3.98 -16.14 -2.05
CA ARG A 119 2.52 -16.29 -1.91
C ARG A 119 1.73 -15.62 -3.04
N GLY A 120 2.18 -15.79 -4.29
CA GLY A 120 1.56 -15.22 -5.48
C GLY A 120 1.77 -13.70 -5.66
N LYS A 121 2.74 -13.10 -4.95
CA LYS A 121 3.12 -11.70 -5.12
C LYS A 121 4.55 -11.59 -5.61
N LEU A 122 4.79 -10.72 -6.58
CA LEU A 122 6.13 -10.44 -7.09
C LEU A 122 7.00 -9.83 -5.99
N VAL A 123 8.17 -10.41 -5.77
CA VAL A 123 9.17 -9.89 -4.83
C VAL A 123 9.93 -8.77 -5.51
N VAL A 124 9.82 -7.55 -4.96
CA VAL A 124 10.55 -6.38 -5.44
C VAL A 124 11.74 -6.12 -4.53
N PRO A 125 12.99 -6.14 -5.05
CA PRO A 125 14.17 -5.79 -4.28
C PRO A 125 14.09 -4.35 -3.77
N ILE A 126 14.08 -4.17 -2.45
CA ILE A 126 14.08 -2.82 -1.85
C ILE A 126 15.52 -2.32 -1.84
N ARG A 127 15.77 -1.18 -2.50
CA ARG A 127 17.08 -0.52 -2.51
C ARG A 127 17.42 -0.02 -1.10
N ASN A 128 18.10 -0.83 -0.30
CA ASN A 128 18.65 -0.40 0.99
C ASN A 128 19.96 0.36 0.73
N PRO A 129 20.08 1.67 1.06
CA PRO A 129 21.31 2.44 0.87
C PRO A 129 22.44 2.03 1.84
N GLN A 130 22.16 1.16 2.80
CA GLN A 130 23.12 0.54 3.70
C GLN A 130 22.98 -0.95 3.48
N GLY A 131 23.99 -1.58 2.88
CA GLY A 131 24.00 -3.00 2.53
C GLY A 131 23.88 -3.89 3.77
N THR A 132 22.67 -4.06 4.27
CA THR A 132 22.32 -5.02 5.30
C THR A 132 21.02 -5.69 4.90
N ASP A 133 21.14 -7.02 4.92
CA ASP A 133 20.12 -8.06 4.86
C ASP A 133 18.68 -7.55 4.81
N ILE A 134 17.95 -8.11 3.85
CA ILE A 134 16.54 -8.46 4.02
C ILE A 134 16.37 -9.21 5.34
N LYS A 135 16.19 -8.47 6.44
CA LYS A 135 15.69 -9.00 7.71
C LYS A 135 14.30 -9.55 7.43
N GLY A 136 14.23 -10.85 7.24
CA GLY A 136 12.95 -11.52 6.96
C GLY A 136 13.03 -12.89 6.30
N ILE A 137 14.20 -13.42 6.00
CA ILE A 137 14.33 -14.85 5.71
C ILE A 137 14.61 -15.58 7.04
N PRO A 138 13.74 -16.51 7.49
CA PRO A 138 14.06 -17.39 8.62
C PRO A 138 15.20 -18.35 8.29
#